data_AF-A0A3C1PGN5-F1
#
_entry.id   AF-A0A3C1PGN5-F1
#
_cell.length_a   1.000
_cell.length_b   1.000
_cell.length_c   1.000
_cell.angle_alpha   90.00
_cell.angle_beta   90.00
_cell.angle_gamma   90.00
#
_symmetry.space_group_name_H-M   'P 1'
#
loop_
_entity.id
_entity.type
_entity.pdbx_description
1 polymer ?
#
loop_
_entity_poly.entity_id
_entity_poly.type
_entity_poly.pdbx_seq_one_letter_code
_entity_poly.pdbx_strand_id
1 'polypeptide(L)'
;MLFEKNPNDEQIIEQIFRVMHTLKGTSGMYGFEHISNLTHDLESIFNLVRDKSIEVSTELFNLTLASVDHIRNLLNDEDLADTENSSNHSKISAQISQLLTNTGHRKPEFVPKETKRYDEQIVRTWQILFMPNELLIKRSINILYTLEDLFKLGKYKLQEPDDDQN
;
A
#
# COMPACT_ATOMS: atom_id res chain seq x y z
N MET A 1 10.62 -15.99 -16.59
CA MET A 1 10.71 -17.33 -17.22
C MET A 1 10.37 -18.52 -16.29
N LEU A 2 10.32 -18.38 -14.95
CA LEU A 2 9.84 -19.48 -14.08
C LEU A 2 8.29 -19.53 -13.98
N PHE A 3 7.67 -18.35 -13.92
CA PHE A 3 6.21 -18.17 -13.81
C PHE A 3 5.43 -18.71 -15.03
N GLU A 4 6.03 -18.68 -16.22
CA GLU A 4 5.45 -19.18 -17.47
C GLU A 4 5.37 -20.71 -17.51
N LYS A 5 6.23 -21.39 -16.75
CA LYS A 5 6.29 -22.86 -16.74
C LYS A 5 5.35 -23.49 -15.71
N ASN A 6 5.06 -22.82 -14.60
CA ASN A 6 4.14 -23.27 -13.55
C ASN A 6 3.40 -22.07 -12.91
N PRO A 7 2.35 -21.53 -13.55
CA PRO A 7 1.66 -20.33 -13.07
C PRO A 7 0.88 -20.52 -11.75
N ASN A 8 0.58 -21.76 -11.37
CA ASN A 8 -0.11 -22.12 -10.14
C ASN A 8 0.84 -22.65 -9.03
N ASP A 9 2.15 -22.44 -9.16
CA ASP A 9 3.09 -22.81 -8.10
C ASP A 9 2.89 -21.89 -6.89
N GLU A 10 2.40 -22.47 -5.80
CA GLU A 10 2.09 -21.77 -4.55
C GLU A 10 3.31 -20.98 -4.03
N GLN A 11 4.54 -21.46 -4.24
CA GLN A 11 5.76 -20.75 -3.80
C GLN A 11 5.98 -19.45 -4.58
N ILE A 12 5.58 -19.41 -5.85
CA ILE A 12 5.79 -18.24 -6.70
C ILE A 12 4.66 -17.22 -6.46
N ILE A 13 3.42 -17.69 -6.26
CA ILE A 13 2.29 -16.85 -5.84
C ILE A 13 2.61 -16.15 -4.50
N GLU A 14 3.15 -16.90 -3.53
CA GLU A 14 3.51 -16.35 -2.22
C GLU A 14 4.64 -15.30 -2.32
N GLN A 15 5.62 -15.51 -3.21
CA GLN A 15 6.66 -14.52 -3.48
C GLN A 15 6.10 -13.23 -4.07
N ILE A 16 5.21 -13.31 -5.06
CA ILE A 16 4.54 -12.13 -5.62
C ILE A 16 3.76 -11.38 -4.53
N PHE A 17 3.01 -12.12 -3.72
CA PHE A 17 2.22 -11.52 -2.64
C PHE A 17 3.09 -10.71 -1.67
N ARG A 18 4.22 -11.28 -1.22
CA ARG A 18 5.17 -10.57 -0.33
C ARG A 18 5.75 -9.30 -0.97
N VAL A 19 6.08 -9.36 -2.25
CA VAL A 19 6.60 -8.20 -2.99
C VAL A 19 5.55 -7.10 -3.09
N MET A 20 4.32 -7.45 -3.47
CA MET A 20 3.21 -6.47 -3.56
C MET A 20 2.88 -5.86 -2.20
N HIS A 21 2.83 -6.67 -1.14
CA HIS A 21 2.56 -6.18 0.22
C HIS A 21 3.64 -5.21 0.71
N THR A 22 4.91 -5.51 0.40
CA THR A 22 6.03 -4.63 0.71
C THR A 22 5.93 -3.33 -0.09
N LEU A 23 5.68 -3.42 -1.40
CA LEU A 23 5.54 -2.25 -2.28
C LEU A 23 4.38 -1.34 -1.87
N LYS A 24 3.22 -1.91 -1.49
CA LYS A 24 2.08 -1.15 -0.95
C LYS A 24 2.47 -0.40 0.32
N GLY A 25 3.13 -1.08 1.25
CA GLY A 25 3.57 -0.48 2.51
C GLY A 25 4.57 0.65 2.30
N THR A 26 5.58 0.43 1.46
CA THR A 26 6.59 1.46 1.16
C THR A 26 6.00 2.63 0.38
N SER A 27 5.18 2.37 -0.64
CA SER A 27 4.57 3.44 -1.45
C SER A 27 3.62 4.31 -0.63
N GLY A 28 2.78 3.70 0.22
CA GLY A 28 1.92 4.44 1.14
C GLY A 28 2.70 5.29 2.15
N MET A 29 3.83 4.80 2.65
CA MET A 29 4.69 5.54 3.58
C MET A 29 5.37 6.76 2.93
N TYR A 30 5.69 6.68 1.64
CA TYR A 30 6.30 7.78 0.89
C TYR A 30 5.27 8.72 0.22
N GLY A 31 3.97 8.45 0.35
CA GLY A 31 2.92 9.28 -0.25
C GLY A 31 2.63 9.02 -1.74
N PHE A 32 3.21 7.97 -2.33
CA PHE A 32 2.98 7.60 -3.72
C PHE A 32 1.59 6.98 -3.91
N GLU A 33 0.53 7.79 -3.92
CA GLU A 33 -0.87 7.35 -3.91
C GLU A 33 -1.20 6.43 -5.10
N HIS A 34 -0.77 6.78 -6.32
CA HIS A 34 -1.03 5.99 -7.52
C HIS A 34 -0.39 4.60 -7.46
N ILE A 35 0.83 4.50 -6.90
CA ILE A 35 1.52 3.22 -6.71
C ILE A 35 0.85 2.41 -5.61
N SER A 36 0.47 3.05 -4.51
CA SER A 36 -0.20 2.40 -3.38
C SER A 36 -1.54 1.78 -3.80
N ASN A 37 -2.35 2.53 -4.56
CA ASN A 37 -3.63 2.05 -5.08
C ASN A 37 -3.46 0.87 -6.05
N LEU A 38 -2.51 0.98 -7.00
CA LEU A 38 -2.28 -0.08 -7.98
C LEU A 38 -1.77 -1.38 -7.33
N THR A 39 -0.84 -1.26 -6.37
CA THR A 39 -0.31 -2.42 -5.64
C THR A 39 -1.35 -3.07 -4.73
N HIS A 40 -2.22 -2.27 -4.10
CA HIS A 40 -3.34 -2.78 -3.32
C HIS A 40 -4.32 -3.60 -4.17
N ASP A 41 -4.63 -3.15 -5.38
CA ASP A 41 -5.59 -3.83 -6.24
C ASP A 41 -5.01 -5.13 -6.82
N LEU A 42 -3.71 -5.16 -7.13
CA LEU A 42 -3.00 -6.40 -7.46
C LEU A 42 -2.95 -7.37 -6.27
N GLU A 43 -2.64 -6.88 -5.06
CA GLU A 43 -2.65 -7.70 -3.84
C GLU A 43 -4.03 -8.34 -3.63
N SER A 44 -5.10 -7.59 -3.91
CA SER A 44 -6.48 -8.09 -3.84
C SER A 44 -6.71 -9.24 -4.83
N ILE A 45 -6.25 -9.13 -6.07
CA ILE A 45 -6.37 -10.24 -7.05
C ILE A 45 -5.56 -11.47 -6.59
N PHE A 46 -4.30 -11.28 -6.17
CA PHE A 46 -3.46 -12.40 -5.75
C PHE A 46 -3.93 -13.06 -4.45
N ASN A 47 -4.67 -12.36 -3.59
CA ASN A 47 -5.38 -12.99 -2.48
C ASN A 47 -6.42 -14.01 -2.98
N LEU A 48 -7.18 -13.68 -4.04
CA LEU A 48 -8.17 -14.61 -4.63
C LEU A 48 -7.49 -15.83 -5.25
N VAL A 49 -6.33 -15.64 -5.88
CA VAL A 49 -5.51 -16.73 -6.40
C VAL A 49 -5.08 -17.64 -5.25
N ARG A 50 -4.58 -17.06 -4.16
CA ARG A 50 -4.13 -17.80 -2.98
C ARG A 50 -5.27 -18.59 -2.33
N ASP A 51 -6.45 -18.01 -2.29
CA ASP A 51 -7.66 -18.63 -1.74
C ASP A 51 -8.31 -19.62 -2.73
N LYS A 52 -7.64 -19.91 -3.87
CA LYS A 52 -8.08 -20.83 -4.94
C LYS A 52 -9.45 -20.48 -5.52
N SER A 53 -9.85 -19.22 -5.39
CA SER A 53 -11.10 -18.69 -5.94
C SER A 53 -10.97 -18.35 -7.42
N ILE A 54 -9.74 -18.07 -7.87
CA ILE A 54 -9.39 -17.86 -9.28
C ILE A 54 -8.07 -18.58 -9.60
N GLU A 55 -7.94 -19.08 -10.83
CA GLU A 55 -6.67 -19.63 -11.32
C GLU A 55 -5.82 -18.53 -11.97
N VAL A 56 -4.50 -18.70 -11.98
CA VAL A 56 -3.63 -17.78 -12.70
C VAL A 56 -3.74 -18.02 -14.20
N SER A 57 -4.45 -17.11 -14.89
CA SER A 57 -4.52 -17.09 -16.34
C SER A 57 -3.33 -16.33 -16.94
N THR A 58 -3.04 -16.59 -18.22
CA THR A 58 -2.06 -15.81 -18.99
C THR A 58 -2.40 -14.32 -19.01
N GLU A 59 -3.69 -13.98 -19.00
CA GLU A 59 -4.17 -12.59 -18.94
C GLU A 59 -3.78 -11.92 -17.62
N LEU A 60 -4.04 -12.57 -16.48
CA LEU A 60 -3.64 -12.06 -15.16
C LEU A 60 -2.12 -11.93 -15.06
N PHE A 61 -1.38 -12.89 -15.60
CA PHE A 61 0.07 -12.85 -15.60
C PHE A 61 0.61 -11.64 -16.39
N ASN A 62 0.14 -11.44 -17.62
CA ASN A 62 0.53 -10.32 -18.46
C ASN A 62 0.16 -8.97 -17.82
N LEU A 63 -1.03 -8.88 -17.22
CA LEU A 63 -1.47 -7.70 -16.49
C LEU A 63 -0.58 -7.39 -15.29
N THR A 64 -0.15 -8.42 -14.56
CA THR A 64 0.76 -8.27 -13.42
C THR A 64 2.11 -7.71 -13.88
N LEU A 65 2.69 -8.25 -14.95
CA LEU A 65 3.93 -7.73 -15.52
C LEU A 65 3.79 -6.29 -15.98
N ALA A 66 2.73 -5.98 -16.75
CA ALA A 66 2.44 -4.63 -17.22
C ALA A 66 2.27 -3.65 -16.05
N SER A 67 1.65 -4.08 -14.95
CA SER A 67 1.50 -3.26 -13.76
C SER A 67 2.82 -3.00 -13.05
N VAL A 68 3.72 -4.01 -12.97
CA VAL A 68 5.06 -3.82 -12.40
C VAL A 68 5.89 -2.85 -13.23
N ASP A 69 5.81 -2.94 -14.56
CA ASP A 69 6.46 -1.97 -15.46
C ASP A 69 5.87 -0.57 -15.31
N HIS A 70 4.54 -0.47 -15.18
CA HIS A 70 3.87 0.80 -14.94
C HIS A 70 4.24 1.43 -13.60
N ILE A 71 4.39 0.63 -12.53
CA ILE A 71 4.89 1.12 -11.23
C ILE A 71 6.28 1.75 -11.37
N ARG A 72 7.16 1.19 -12.20
CA ARG A 72 8.47 1.80 -12.46
C ARG A 72 8.35 3.14 -13.20
N ASN A 73 7.37 3.28 -14.09
CA ASN A 73 7.12 4.55 -14.77
C ASN A 73 6.56 5.61 -13.81
N LEU A 74 5.64 5.22 -12.91
CA LEU A 74 5.09 6.10 -11.87
C LEU A 74 6.16 6.66 -10.93
N LEU A 75 7.29 5.95 -10.72
CA LEU A 75 8.40 6.47 -9.93
C LEU A 75 9.13 7.64 -10.61
N ASN A 76 9.00 7.81 -11.93
CA ASN A 76 9.61 8.90 -12.68
C ASN A 76 8.60 10.02 -13.05
N ASP A 77 7.30 9.74 -12.93
CA ASP A 77 6.19 10.66 -13.22
C ASP A 77 5.04 10.35 -12.28
N GLU A 78 5.20 10.81 -11.03
CA GLU A 78 4.28 10.54 -9.92
C GLU A 78 2.90 11.18 -10.14
N ASP A 79 2.89 12.43 -10.60
CA ASP A 79 1.69 13.23 -10.81
C ASP A 79 0.94 12.87 -12.11
N LEU A 80 1.41 11.87 -12.86
CA LEU A 80 0.88 11.49 -14.17
C LEU A 80 0.79 12.69 -15.13
N ALA A 81 1.81 13.55 -15.10
CA ALA A 81 1.88 14.73 -15.94
C ALA A 81 2.08 14.35 -17.42
N ASP A 82 2.69 13.21 -17.68
CA ASP A 82 2.79 12.65 -19.02
C ASP A 82 1.45 12.02 -19.45
N THR A 83 0.94 12.47 -20.60
CA THR A 83 -0.34 12.02 -21.14
C THR A 83 -0.37 10.54 -21.53
N GLU A 84 0.75 9.98 -21.98
CA GLU A 84 0.86 8.56 -22.30
C GLU A 84 0.82 7.73 -21.01
N ASN A 85 1.54 8.17 -19.99
CA ASN A 85 1.58 7.51 -18.69
C ASN A 85 0.22 7.54 -17.99
N SER A 86 -0.47 8.69 -18.00
CA SER A 86 -1.85 8.84 -17.47
C SER A 86 -2.86 7.92 -18.18
N SER A 87 -2.77 7.83 -19.51
CA SER A 87 -3.59 6.92 -20.32
C SER A 87 -3.31 5.46 -19.97
N ASN A 88 -2.04 5.09 -19.82
CA ASN A 88 -1.65 3.74 -19.45
C ASN A 88 -2.11 3.36 -18.03
N HIS A 89 -1.97 4.28 -17.07
CA HIS A 89 -2.46 4.10 -15.70
C HIS A 89 -3.96 3.80 -15.67
N SER A 90 -4.74 4.58 -16.42
CA SER A 90 -6.19 4.42 -16.52
C SER A 90 -6.57 3.07 -17.13
N LYS A 91 -5.86 2.63 -18.18
CA LYS A 91 -6.09 1.32 -18.83
C LYS A 91 -5.83 0.15 -17.89
N ILE A 92 -4.66 0.14 -17.23
CA ILE A 92 -4.27 -0.94 -16.33
C ILE A 92 -5.23 -1.00 -15.13
N SER A 93 -5.55 0.15 -14.53
CA SER A 93 -6.48 0.23 -13.40
C SER A 93 -7.88 -0.26 -13.77
N ALA A 94 -8.36 0.05 -14.99
CA ALA A 94 -9.63 -0.44 -15.50
C ALA A 94 -9.62 -1.96 -15.71
N GLN A 95 -8.56 -2.53 -16.28
CA GLN A 95 -8.41 -3.97 -16.48
C GLN A 95 -8.41 -4.74 -15.14
N ILE A 96 -7.67 -4.24 -14.15
CA ILE A 96 -7.64 -4.79 -12.80
C ILE A 96 -9.03 -4.75 -12.16
N SER A 97 -9.71 -3.61 -12.25
CA SER A 97 -11.06 -3.44 -11.69
C SER A 97 -12.09 -4.36 -12.36
N GLN A 98 -11.97 -4.56 -13.67
CA GLN A 98 -12.84 -5.46 -14.43
C GLN A 98 -12.63 -6.92 -14.01
N LEU A 99 -11.38 -7.36 -13.81
CA LEU A 99 -11.07 -8.69 -13.30
C LEU A 99 -11.61 -8.91 -11.89
N LEU A 100 -11.45 -7.93 -10.99
CA LEU A 100 -12.02 -7.98 -9.64
C LEU A 100 -13.55 -8.09 -9.69
N THR A 101 -14.21 -7.31 -10.54
CA THR A 101 -15.69 -7.35 -10.67
C THR A 101 -16.19 -8.67 -11.26
N ASN A 102 -15.51 -9.21 -12.28
CA ASN A 102 -15.89 -10.45 -12.94
C ASN A 102 -15.75 -11.69 -12.05
N THR A 103 -14.88 -11.63 -11.05
CA THR A 103 -14.61 -12.76 -10.15
C THR A 103 -15.62 -12.85 -8.99
N GLY A 104 -16.68 -12.02 -9.00
CA GLY A 104 -17.68 -11.96 -7.93
C GLY A 104 -17.15 -11.40 -6.61
N HIS A 105 -15.84 -11.20 -6.51
CA HIS A 105 -15.18 -10.51 -5.42
C HIS A 105 -15.28 -9.00 -5.64
N ARG A 106 -16.36 -8.42 -5.13
CA ARG A 106 -16.33 -7.00 -4.80
C ARG A 106 -15.09 -6.77 -3.94
N LYS A 107 -14.23 -5.84 -4.38
CA LYS A 107 -13.28 -5.13 -3.50
C LYS A 107 -14.05 -4.95 -2.19
N PRO A 108 -13.60 -5.50 -1.04
CA PRO A 108 -14.24 -5.14 0.20
C PRO A 108 -14.24 -3.63 0.17
N GLU A 109 -15.44 -3.03 0.15
CA GLU A 109 -15.54 -1.60 0.37
C GLU A 109 -14.68 -1.38 1.59
N PHE A 110 -13.77 -0.41 1.50
CA PHE A 110 -13.26 0.17 2.72
C PHE A 110 -14.50 0.74 3.40
N VAL A 111 -15.18 -0.11 4.17
CA VAL A 111 -16.11 0.27 5.19
C VAL A 111 -15.15 0.83 6.20
N PRO A 112 -15.01 2.17 6.32
CA PRO A 112 -14.35 2.70 7.49
C PRO A 112 -15.10 2.03 8.63
N LYS A 113 -14.42 1.19 9.43
CA LYS A 113 -15.03 0.62 10.63
C LYS A 113 -15.72 1.80 11.28
N GLU A 114 -17.05 1.76 11.39
CA GLU A 114 -17.80 2.86 11.98
C GLU A 114 -17.06 3.24 13.24
N THR A 115 -16.41 4.40 13.19
CA THR A 115 -15.78 4.97 14.37
C THR A 115 -16.97 5.19 15.26
N LYS A 116 -17.14 4.34 16.27
CA LYS A 116 -18.14 4.56 17.31
C LYS A 116 -18.06 6.04 17.63
N ARG A 117 -19.15 6.76 17.35
CA ARG A 117 -19.24 8.18 17.60
C ARG A 117 -19.17 8.33 19.11
N TYR A 118 -17.96 8.45 19.63
CA TYR A 118 -17.71 8.79 21.02
C TYR A 118 -18.26 10.21 21.18
N ASP A 119 -19.07 10.41 22.22
CA ASP A 119 -19.61 11.72 22.59
C ASP A 119 -18.54 12.81 22.42
N GLU A 120 -18.90 13.87 21.69
CA GLU A 120 -18.07 15.01 21.29
C GLU A 120 -17.51 15.84 22.48
N GLN A 121 -17.64 15.34 23.72
CA GLN A 121 -17.19 16.02 24.95
C GLN A 121 -15.99 15.38 25.65
N ILE A 122 -15.49 14.21 25.21
CA ILE A 122 -14.30 13.61 25.81
C ILE A 122 -13.08 13.91 24.95
N VAL A 123 -12.36 14.99 25.28
CA VAL A 123 -11.01 15.23 24.73
C VAL A 123 -10.06 14.19 25.33
N ARG A 124 -9.83 13.11 24.60
CA ARG A 124 -8.81 12.12 24.97
C ARG A 124 -7.46 12.59 24.44
N THR A 125 -6.60 13.06 25.33
CA THR A 125 -5.19 13.29 25.00
C THR A 125 -4.46 11.97 25.04
N TRP A 126 -3.88 11.56 23.92
CA TRP A 126 -3.04 10.37 23.84
C TRP A 126 -1.58 10.79 24.04
N GLN A 127 -0.92 10.20 25.02
CA GLN A 127 0.50 10.38 25.23
C GLN A 127 1.24 9.28 24.47
N ILE A 128 1.98 9.66 23.43
CA ILE A 128 2.80 8.75 22.63
C ILE A 128 4.25 8.95 23.08
N LEU A 129 4.80 7.95 23.77
CA LEU A 129 6.23 7.94 24.11
C LEU A 129 6.99 7.26 22.97
N PHE A 130 7.80 8.05 22.26
CA PHE A 130 8.63 7.54 21.18
C PHE A 130 10.09 7.51 21.61
N MET A 131 10.66 6.31 21.70
CA MET A 131 12.08 6.11 22.02
C MET A 131 12.78 5.48 20.81
N PRO A 132 13.43 6.28 19.93
CA PRO A 132 14.13 5.73 18.78
C PRO A 132 15.33 4.90 19.24
N ASN A 133 15.38 3.65 18.78
CA ASN A 133 16.54 2.78 18.93
C ASN A 133 17.64 3.21 17.92
N GLU A 134 18.93 3.09 18.25
CA GLU A 134 20.05 3.47 17.37
C GLU A 134 19.97 2.90 15.94
N LEU A 135 19.40 1.71 15.76
CA LEU A 135 19.20 1.05 14.47
C LEU A 135 18.18 1.78 13.58
N LEU A 136 17.22 2.52 14.18
CA LEU A 136 16.28 3.36 13.44
C LEU A 136 16.94 4.62 12.91
N ILE A 137 17.96 5.14 13.59
CA ILE A 137 18.75 6.30 13.16
C ILE A 137 19.76 5.88 12.07
N LYS A 138 20.30 4.66 12.17
CA LYS A 138 21.26 4.09 11.19
C LYS A 138 20.59 3.61 9.90
N ARG A 139 19.31 3.26 9.93
CA ARG A 139 18.50 3.04 8.72
C ARG A 139 17.95 4.39 8.29
N SER A 140 17.97 4.72 7.00
CA SER A 140 17.49 5.99 6.44
C SER A 140 15.96 6.18 6.54
N ILE A 141 15.35 5.83 7.68
CA ILE A 141 13.95 6.09 8.01
C ILE A 141 13.92 7.50 8.60
N ASN A 142 13.36 8.44 7.85
CA ASN A 142 13.21 9.80 8.33
C ASN A 142 12.00 9.89 9.27
N ILE A 143 12.28 9.71 10.56
CA ILE A 143 11.31 9.79 11.67
C ILE A 143 10.57 11.13 11.69
N LEU A 144 11.20 12.20 11.17
CA LEU A 144 10.60 13.53 11.15
C LEU A 144 9.32 13.56 10.31
N TYR A 145 9.30 12.89 9.15
CA TYR A 145 8.10 12.83 8.31
C TYR A 145 6.95 12.08 8.99
N THR A 146 7.25 10.99 9.71
CA THR A 146 6.23 10.25 10.46
C THR A 146 5.63 11.12 11.58
N LEU A 147 6.44 11.94 12.24
CA LEU A 147 5.96 12.87 13.26
C LEU A 147 5.16 14.02 12.64
N GLU A 148 5.56 14.54 11.49
CA GLU A 148 4.80 15.56 10.76
C GLU A 148 3.40 15.07 10.38
N ASP A 149 3.28 13.84 9.87
CA ASP A 149 1.96 13.26 9.56
C ASP A 149 1.12 13.05 10.82
N LEU A 150 1.74 12.66 11.93
CA LEU A 150 1.06 12.57 13.22
C LEU A 150 0.54 13.96 13.69
N PHE A 151 1.31 15.02 13.46
CA PHE A 151 0.92 16.39 13.80
C PHE A 151 -0.21 16.92 12.92
N LYS A 152 -0.36 16.44 11.68
CA LYS A 152 -1.50 16.80 10.82
C LYS A 152 -2.83 16.26 11.35
N LEU A 153 -2.82 15.22 12.20
CA LEU A 153 -4.05 14.59 12.73
C LEU A 153 -4.78 15.44 13.79
N GLY A 154 -4.15 16.50 14.32
CA GLY A 154 -4.81 17.39 15.26
C GLY A 154 -3.86 18.21 16.14
N LYS A 155 -4.41 18.78 17.21
CA LYS A 155 -3.61 19.56 18.17
C LYS A 155 -2.62 18.65 18.87
N TYR A 156 -1.35 19.03 18.86
CA TYR A 156 -0.26 18.29 19.51
C TYR A 156 0.49 19.18 20.50
N LYS A 157 1.19 18.55 21.43
CA LYS A 157 2.20 19.18 22.28
C LYS A 157 3.42 18.26 22.31
N LEU A 158 4.57 18.77 21.87
CA LEU A 158 5.84 18.08 21.98
C LEU A 158 6.46 18.40 23.34
N GLN A 159 6.88 17.36 24.06
CA GLN A 159 7.62 17.50 25.31
C GLN A 159 8.86 16.61 25.20
N GLU A 160 10.03 17.23 25.32
CA GLU A 160 11.27 16.48 25.52
C GLU A 160 11.23 15.86 26.92
N PRO A 161 11.72 14.63 27.11
CA PRO A 161 11.83 14.05 28.43
C PRO A 161 12.68 14.98 29.31
N ASP A 162 12.15 15.40 30.46
CA ASP A 162 12.92 16.18 31.43
C ASP A 162 14.15 15.34 31.84
N ASP A 163 15.34 15.88 31.58
CA ASP A 163 16.64 15.24 31.83
C ASP A 163 17.04 15.30 33.31
N ASP A 164 16.05 15.12 34.21
CA ASP A 164 16.22 15.15 35.66
C ASP A 164 15.82 13.80 36.25
N GLN A 165 16.76 12.86 36.27
CA GLN A 165 17.26 12.17 37.47
C GLN A 165 18.23 11.03 37.09
N ASN A 166 19.53 11.36 37.00
CA ASN A 166 20.61 10.92 37.92
C ASN A 166 21.98 10.86 37.22
#